data_AF-A0A7V5LQU0-F1
#
_entry.id   AF-A0A7V5LQU0-F1
#
_cell.length_a   1.000
_cell.length_b   1.000
_cell.length_c   1.000
_cell.angle_alpha   90.00
_cell.angle_beta   90.00
_cell.angle_gamma   90.00
#
_symmetry.space_group_name_H-M   'P 1'
#
loop_
_entity.id
_entity.type
_entity.pdbx_description
1 polymer ?
#
loop_
_entity_poly.entity_id
_entity_poly.type
_entity_poly.pdbx_seq_one_letter_code
_entity_poly.pdbx_strand_id
1 'polypeptide(L)'
;MEQNKPKTKFSRRSFLKATGATSAVLGLSGLGFFGYEAGRDPASYTGWKTFEGGDQTFPRHRFTVNEPPYEKVGPTRRVDPRSEIVFSRLPTFVRYWRQDPRIESLPEHLQKYYQEHPEDLELDLENIKVLRPKLMADQEKYGRTFLLAEAWSEAMAAVVPPRITEPPEKADFPYVGWGRGQEKLRRPYKLKSPAKTSRLIKKIAHELGATLVGIARLNPDWVFQYPIPGRGLDPNQPLEIPSHWEYAIVVGTPMSWDPMYANPNYGTSEDAYSISRIIAYRLAAFIKYLGYAARPHTPGYSYDLMVPPIMIDAGLGEQARSSIVITPELGPNFRAAVVTTN
;
A
#
# COMPACT_ATOMS: atom_id res chain seq x y z
N MET A 1 -7.05 52.65 -17.64
CA MET A 1 -7.96 51.49 -17.58
C MET A 1 -7.31 50.35 -18.35
N GLU A 2 -6.47 49.57 -17.67
CA GLU A 2 -5.88 48.35 -18.25
C GLU A 2 -6.77 47.17 -17.83
N GLN A 3 -7.43 46.56 -18.81
CA GLN A 3 -8.27 45.39 -18.57
C GLN A 3 -7.41 44.16 -18.30
N ASN A 4 -7.51 43.62 -17.09
CA ASN A 4 -6.94 42.35 -16.67
C ASN A 4 -7.40 41.21 -17.58
N LYS A 5 -6.52 40.72 -18.46
CA LYS A 5 -6.68 39.38 -19.06
C LYS A 5 -6.51 38.33 -17.95
N PRO A 6 -7.42 37.35 -17.80
CA PRO A 6 -7.24 36.30 -16.82
C PRO A 6 -6.05 35.44 -17.27
N LYS A 7 -4.93 35.53 -16.54
CA LYS A 7 -3.82 34.58 -16.67
C LYS A 7 -4.40 33.19 -16.39
N THR A 8 -4.53 32.36 -17.41
CA THR A 8 -4.82 30.93 -17.26
C THR A 8 -3.68 30.32 -16.48
N LYS A 9 -3.80 30.29 -15.14
CA LYS A 9 -2.87 29.58 -14.29
C LYS A 9 -2.93 28.11 -14.70
N PHE A 10 -1.80 27.59 -15.19
CA PHE A 10 -1.61 26.18 -15.46
C PHE A 10 -1.82 25.44 -14.14
N SER A 11 -3.00 24.87 -13.96
CA SER A 11 -3.39 24.13 -12.76
C SER A 11 -3.42 22.64 -13.08
N ARG A 12 -3.36 21.76 -12.06
CA ARG A 12 -3.52 20.30 -12.26
C ARG A 12 -4.80 19.97 -13.03
N ARG A 13 -5.87 20.75 -12.84
CA ARG A 13 -7.13 20.67 -13.61
C ARG A 13 -6.96 21.03 -15.08
N SER A 14 -6.25 22.12 -15.37
CA SER A 14 -5.92 22.52 -16.75
C SER A 14 -5.04 21.48 -17.43
N PHE A 15 -4.13 20.84 -16.68
CA PHE A 15 -3.31 19.73 -17.15
C PHE A 15 -4.17 18.51 -17.50
N LEU A 16 -5.02 18.02 -16.58
CA LEU A 16 -5.88 16.85 -16.82
C LEU A 16 -6.87 17.06 -17.98
N LYS A 17 -7.45 18.27 -18.10
CA LYS A 17 -8.31 18.64 -19.24
C LYS A 17 -7.54 18.76 -20.54
N ALA A 18 -6.34 19.37 -20.52
CA ALA A 18 -5.49 19.46 -21.69
C ALA A 18 -4.96 18.10 -22.13
N THR A 19 -4.66 17.19 -21.20
CA THR A 19 -4.28 15.80 -21.53
C THR A 19 -5.46 15.06 -22.13
N GLY A 20 -6.69 15.21 -21.60
CA GLY A 20 -7.89 14.63 -22.20
C GLY A 20 -8.14 15.14 -23.63
N ALA A 21 -8.06 16.46 -23.84
CA ALA A 21 -8.21 17.07 -25.17
C ALA A 21 -7.07 16.68 -26.14
N THR A 22 -5.83 16.61 -25.66
CA THR A 22 -4.65 16.23 -26.47
C THR A 22 -4.70 14.75 -26.85
N SER A 23 -5.18 13.88 -25.96
CA SER A 23 -5.46 12.47 -26.25
C SER A 23 -6.51 12.29 -27.36
N ALA A 24 -7.54 13.14 -27.39
CA ALA A 24 -8.53 13.13 -28.48
C ALA A 24 -7.92 13.52 -29.85
N VAL A 25 -6.99 14.49 -29.86
CA VAL A 25 -6.27 14.93 -31.08
C VAL A 25 -5.26 13.88 -31.56
N LEU A 26 -4.67 13.10 -30.66
CA LEU A 26 -3.70 12.04 -30.97
C LEU A 26 -4.33 10.68 -31.36
N GLY A 27 -5.65 10.61 -31.54
CA GLY A 27 -6.35 9.37 -31.90
C GLY A 27 -6.55 8.39 -30.73
N LEU A 28 -6.35 8.84 -29.48
CA LEU A 28 -6.50 8.06 -28.26
C LEU A 28 -7.92 8.25 -27.69
N SER A 29 -8.92 7.86 -28.49
CA SER A 29 -10.35 8.18 -28.30
C SER A 29 -10.93 7.75 -26.93
N GLY A 30 -10.43 6.66 -26.33
CA GLY A 30 -10.86 6.22 -25.00
C GLY A 30 -10.45 7.17 -23.87
N LEU A 31 -9.20 7.67 -23.87
CA LEU A 31 -8.68 8.51 -22.80
C LEU A 31 -9.24 9.94 -22.80
N GLY A 32 -9.61 10.46 -23.97
CA GLY A 32 -10.14 11.81 -24.08
C GLY A 32 -11.49 11.99 -23.37
N PHE A 33 -12.36 10.99 -23.44
CA PHE A 33 -13.65 10.99 -22.76
C PHE A 33 -13.49 10.83 -21.25
N PHE A 34 -12.72 9.82 -20.81
CA PHE A 34 -12.54 9.55 -19.38
C PHE A 34 -11.71 10.62 -18.66
N GLY A 35 -10.71 11.21 -19.32
CA GLY A 35 -9.92 12.31 -18.76
C GLY A 35 -10.68 13.63 -18.65
N TYR A 36 -11.65 13.89 -19.55
CA TYR A 36 -12.52 15.06 -19.48
C TYR A 36 -13.55 14.94 -18.35
N GLU A 37 -14.21 13.79 -18.23
CA GLU A 37 -15.12 13.48 -17.13
C GLU A 37 -14.39 13.52 -15.78
N ALA A 38 -13.18 12.94 -15.71
CA ALA A 38 -12.39 12.91 -14.49
C ALA A 38 -11.84 14.27 -14.01
N GLY A 39 -12.04 15.35 -14.78
CA GLY A 39 -11.60 16.70 -14.46
C GLY A 39 -12.75 17.68 -14.16
N ARG A 40 -13.99 17.18 -13.99
CA ARG A 40 -15.18 18.02 -13.83
C ARG A 40 -15.26 18.68 -12.45
N ASP A 41 -14.96 17.98 -11.36
CA ASP A 41 -15.13 18.49 -9.98
C ASP A 41 -13.89 18.32 -9.08
N PRO A 42 -13.28 19.40 -8.56
CA PRO A 42 -12.20 19.29 -7.55
C PRO A 42 -12.63 18.68 -6.21
N ALA A 43 -13.93 18.50 -5.94
CA ALA A 43 -14.44 17.77 -4.78
C ALA A 43 -14.31 16.24 -4.89
N SER A 44 -13.79 15.70 -6.02
CA SER A 44 -13.58 14.27 -6.23
C SER A 44 -12.41 13.65 -5.45
N TYR A 45 -11.77 14.42 -4.55
CA TYR A 45 -10.93 13.87 -3.51
C TYR A 45 -11.77 13.45 -2.30
N THR A 46 -11.67 12.17 -1.95
CA THR A 46 -12.24 11.48 -0.76
C THR A 46 -13.73 11.22 -0.66
N GLY A 47 -14.61 11.91 -1.38
CA GLY A 47 -15.99 11.94 -0.89
C GLY A 47 -16.03 12.88 0.32
N TRP A 48 -16.23 14.15 -0.02
CA TRP A 48 -16.65 15.25 0.82
C TRP A 48 -15.61 16.08 1.62
N LYS A 49 -15.56 17.35 1.20
CA LYS A 49 -15.23 18.62 1.86
C LYS A 49 -13.78 19.12 1.97
N THR A 50 -12.81 18.39 2.52
CA THR A 50 -11.48 18.99 2.80
C THR A 50 -10.31 18.00 2.67
N PHE A 51 -9.10 18.52 2.38
CA PHE A 51 -7.83 17.77 2.48
C PHE A 51 -7.42 17.52 3.96
N GLU A 52 -8.18 18.05 4.91
CA GLU A 52 -7.96 17.87 6.34
C GLU A 52 -8.65 16.56 6.78
N GLY A 53 -7.90 15.45 6.77
CA GLY A 53 -8.45 14.11 7.01
C GLY A 53 -9.15 13.92 8.37
N GLY A 54 -8.98 14.85 9.33
CA GLY A 54 -9.66 14.81 10.63
C GLY A 54 -11.17 15.00 10.56
N ASP A 55 -11.68 15.62 9.50
CA ASP A 55 -13.12 15.81 9.27
C ASP A 55 -13.80 14.54 8.72
N GLN A 56 -13.02 13.51 8.38
CA GLN A 56 -13.48 12.25 7.78
C GLN A 56 -13.58 11.15 8.84
N THR A 57 -14.16 11.49 9.99
CA THR A 57 -14.32 10.55 11.10
C THR A 57 -15.77 10.13 11.24
N PHE A 58 -16.07 8.90 10.86
CA PHE A 58 -17.34 8.27 11.24
C PHE A 58 -17.26 7.81 12.70
N PRO A 59 -18.27 8.08 13.55
CA PRO A 59 -18.35 7.50 14.88
C PRO A 59 -18.35 5.99 14.77
N ARG A 60 -17.23 5.36 15.14
CA ARG A 60 -17.01 3.93 14.95
C ARG A 60 -16.87 3.22 16.28
N HIS A 61 -17.66 2.16 16.43
CA HIS A 61 -17.35 1.06 17.33
C HIS A 61 -16.63 -0.01 16.51
N ARG A 62 -15.94 -0.95 17.16
CA ARG A 62 -15.40 -2.11 16.44
C ARG A 62 -16.58 -2.79 15.72
N PHE A 63 -16.45 -3.04 14.43
CA PHE A 63 -17.44 -3.85 13.73
C PHE A 63 -17.41 -5.24 14.38
N THR A 64 -18.52 -5.65 14.97
CA THR A 64 -18.64 -6.93 15.66
C THR A 64 -19.68 -7.76 14.95
N VAL A 65 -19.27 -8.96 14.56
CA VAL A 65 -20.15 -10.02 14.08
C VAL A 65 -20.29 -11.07 15.18
N ASN A 66 -21.47 -11.69 15.26
CA ASN A 66 -21.72 -12.74 16.27
C ASN A 66 -20.87 -14.00 16.00
N GLU A 67 -20.58 -14.27 14.74
CA GLU A 67 -19.77 -15.40 14.27
C GLU A 67 -18.82 -14.91 13.15
N PRO A 68 -17.60 -15.45 13.04
CA PRO A 68 -16.70 -15.09 11.95
C PRO A 68 -17.32 -15.36 10.57
N PRO A 69 -17.12 -14.50 9.56
CA PRO A 69 -17.64 -14.70 8.21
C PRO A 69 -16.85 -15.77 7.41
N TYR A 70 -16.08 -16.61 8.10
CA TYR A 70 -15.20 -17.62 7.54
C TYR A 70 -15.25 -18.90 8.38
N GLU A 71 -15.01 -20.04 7.73
CA GLU A 71 -14.89 -21.33 8.38
C GLU A 71 -13.44 -21.59 8.82
N LYS A 72 -13.25 -22.15 10.03
CA LYS A 72 -11.93 -22.59 10.48
C LYS A 72 -11.59 -23.94 9.86
N VAL A 73 -10.72 -23.94 8.87
CA VAL A 73 -10.31 -25.16 8.15
C VAL A 73 -9.07 -25.86 8.74
N GLY A 74 -8.44 -25.29 9.77
CA GLY A 74 -7.21 -25.85 10.35
C GLY A 74 -6.61 -25.05 11.51
N PRO A 75 -5.42 -25.42 11.99
CA PRO A 75 -4.67 -24.64 12.96
C PRO A 75 -4.19 -23.32 12.34
N THR A 76 -4.11 -22.27 13.17
CA THR A 76 -3.58 -20.98 12.72
C THR A 76 -2.10 -21.10 12.38
N ARG A 77 -1.69 -20.56 11.23
CA ARG A 77 -0.29 -20.42 10.83
C ARG A 77 -0.07 -19.08 10.15
N ARG A 78 1.16 -18.54 10.26
CA ARG A 78 1.58 -17.36 9.50
C ARG A 78 1.76 -17.75 8.02
N VAL A 79 1.43 -16.80 7.15
CA VAL A 79 1.57 -16.95 5.69
C VAL A 79 3.05 -16.93 5.31
N ASP A 80 3.51 -17.91 4.54
CA ASP A 80 4.84 -17.89 3.90
C ASP A 80 4.78 -16.99 2.65
N PRO A 81 5.37 -15.79 2.69
CA PRO A 81 5.25 -14.84 1.60
C PRO A 81 6.04 -15.25 0.36
N ARG A 82 6.87 -16.30 0.42
CA ARG A 82 7.67 -16.78 -0.71
C ARG A 82 6.85 -17.63 -1.68
N SER A 83 5.83 -18.32 -1.17
CA SER A 83 4.94 -19.20 -1.93
C SER A 83 3.50 -18.69 -1.99
N GLU A 84 2.93 -18.21 -0.88
CA GLU A 84 1.50 -17.88 -0.80
C GLU A 84 1.17 -16.48 -1.34
N ILE A 85 2.18 -15.63 -1.55
CA ILE A 85 1.99 -14.33 -2.21
C ILE A 85 2.40 -14.44 -3.67
N VAL A 86 1.41 -14.33 -4.56
CA VAL A 86 1.60 -14.41 -6.02
C VAL A 86 2.71 -13.49 -6.55
N PHE A 87 2.84 -12.27 -6.00
CA PHE A 87 3.86 -11.30 -6.40
C PHE A 87 5.30 -11.74 -6.09
N SER A 88 5.48 -12.63 -5.12
CA SER A 88 6.78 -13.23 -4.75
C SER A 88 6.97 -14.60 -5.38
N ARG A 89 5.91 -15.42 -5.42
CA ARG A 89 5.89 -16.76 -6.00
C ARG A 89 6.16 -16.74 -7.49
N LEU A 90 5.39 -15.96 -8.26
CA LEU A 90 5.40 -16.02 -9.72
C LEU A 90 6.76 -15.66 -10.34
N PRO A 91 7.48 -14.59 -9.92
CA PRO A 91 8.82 -14.32 -10.43
C PRO A 91 9.81 -15.45 -10.17
N THR A 92 9.74 -16.07 -8.98
CA THR A 92 10.60 -17.20 -8.61
C THR A 92 10.26 -18.42 -9.46
N PHE A 93 8.98 -18.80 -9.52
CA PHE A 93 8.49 -19.90 -10.36
C PHE A 93 9.00 -19.76 -11.81
N VAL A 94 8.79 -18.60 -12.43
CA VAL A 94 9.20 -18.34 -13.82
C VAL A 94 10.70 -18.46 -14.02
N ARG A 95 11.51 -17.99 -13.06
CA ARG A 95 12.96 -18.05 -13.15
C ARG A 95 13.47 -19.49 -13.24
N TYR A 96 12.96 -20.39 -12.39
CA TYR A 96 13.38 -21.79 -12.35
C TYR A 96 12.74 -22.60 -13.47
N TRP A 97 11.43 -22.41 -13.71
CA TRP A 97 10.69 -23.16 -14.72
C TRP A 97 11.22 -22.95 -16.15
N ARG A 98 11.77 -21.75 -16.45
CA ARG A 98 12.42 -21.48 -17.74
C ARG A 98 13.73 -22.25 -17.94
N GLN A 99 14.40 -22.62 -16.86
CA GLN A 99 15.67 -23.36 -16.92
C GLN A 99 15.40 -24.86 -17.00
N ASP A 100 14.43 -25.34 -16.22
CA ASP A 100 14.03 -26.74 -16.17
C ASP A 100 12.53 -26.83 -15.79
N PRO A 101 11.63 -27.18 -16.73
CA PRO A 101 10.17 -27.14 -16.55
C PRO A 101 9.66 -28.38 -15.80
N ARG A 102 10.23 -28.63 -14.62
CA ARG A 102 9.92 -29.75 -13.73
C ARG A 102 9.69 -29.20 -12.33
N ILE A 103 8.74 -29.76 -11.58
CA ILE A 103 8.45 -29.32 -10.21
C ILE A 103 9.70 -29.49 -9.35
N GLU A 104 10.47 -30.56 -9.56
CA GLU A 104 11.68 -30.90 -8.82
C GLU A 104 12.81 -29.88 -8.98
N SER A 105 12.75 -29.01 -10.00
CA SER A 105 13.73 -27.94 -10.22
C SER A 105 13.44 -26.70 -9.37
N LEU A 106 12.23 -26.58 -8.83
CA LEU A 106 11.79 -25.43 -8.04
C LEU A 106 12.45 -25.46 -6.65
N PRO A 107 12.58 -24.31 -5.96
CA PRO A 107 12.90 -24.29 -4.54
C PRO A 107 11.92 -25.14 -3.71
N GLU A 108 12.42 -25.79 -2.66
CA GLU A 108 11.65 -26.73 -1.81
C GLU A 108 10.30 -26.16 -1.34
N HIS A 109 10.26 -24.88 -0.94
CA HIS A 109 9.03 -24.22 -0.51
C HIS A 109 7.97 -24.11 -1.62
N LEU A 110 8.37 -23.95 -2.89
CA LEU A 110 7.44 -23.96 -4.02
C LEU A 110 7.04 -25.38 -4.41
N GLN A 111 7.95 -26.36 -4.31
CA GLN A 111 7.60 -27.76 -4.52
C GLN A 111 6.48 -28.19 -3.57
N LYS A 112 6.66 -27.92 -2.28
CA LYS A 112 5.67 -28.21 -1.25
C LYS A 112 4.35 -27.46 -1.50
N TYR A 113 4.42 -26.17 -1.82
CA TYR A 113 3.24 -25.36 -2.10
C TYR A 113 2.40 -25.95 -3.25
N TYR A 114 3.02 -26.29 -4.39
CA TYR A 114 2.29 -26.82 -5.53
C TYR A 114 1.80 -28.27 -5.35
N GLN A 115 2.41 -29.03 -4.44
CA GLN A 115 1.85 -30.33 -4.03
C GLN A 115 0.55 -30.16 -3.23
N GLU A 116 0.49 -29.12 -2.39
CA GLU A 116 -0.70 -28.78 -1.59
C GLU A 116 -1.77 -28.02 -2.40
N HIS A 117 -1.35 -27.28 -3.45
CA HIS A 117 -2.17 -26.41 -4.28
C HIS A 117 -1.94 -26.65 -5.78
N PRO A 118 -2.32 -27.83 -6.32
CA PRO A 118 -2.12 -28.16 -7.73
C PRO A 118 -2.84 -27.21 -8.69
N GLU A 119 -3.99 -26.66 -8.30
CA GLU A 119 -4.76 -25.67 -9.08
C GLU A 119 -3.97 -24.38 -9.33
N ASP A 120 -3.14 -23.97 -8.38
CA ASP A 120 -2.31 -22.77 -8.50
C ASP A 120 -1.14 -22.96 -9.46
N LEU A 121 -0.67 -24.21 -9.63
CA LEU A 121 0.32 -24.54 -10.64
C LEU A 121 -0.29 -24.40 -12.04
N GLU A 122 -1.53 -24.88 -12.24
CA GLU A 122 -2.23 -24.74 -13.50
C GLU A 122 -2.42 -23.26 -13.88
N LEU A 123 -2.85 -22.43 -12.93
CA LEU A 123 -3.02 -20.98 -13.10
C LEU A 123 -1.69 -20.27 -13.41
N ASP A 124 -0.61 -20.61 -12.71
CA ASP A 124 0.71 -20.02 -12.97
C ASP A 124 1.28 -20.46 -14.33
N LEU A 125 1.03 -21.70 -14.75
CA LEU A 125 1.37 -22.19 -16.08
C LEU A 125 0.57 -21.48 -17.17
N GLU A 126 -0.73 -21.25 -16.96
CA GLU A 126 -1.56 -20.45 -17.85
C GLU A 126 -1.05 -19.00 -17.93
N ASN A 127 -0.67 -18.42 -16.79
CA ASN A 127 -0.11 -17.08 -16.73
C ASN A 127 1.10 -16.92 -17.67
N ILE A 128 2.02 -17.88 -17.63
CA ILE A 128 3.25 -17.80 -18.43
C ILE A 128 3.05 -18.20 -19.90
N LYS A 129 2.17 -19.18 -20.18
CA LYS A 129 1.99 -19.73 -21.54
C LYS A 129 1.01 -18.92 -22.37
N VAL A 130 0.00 -18.32 -21.74
CA VAL A 130 -1.13 -17.68 -22.42
C VAL A 130 -1.21 -16.20 -22.07
N LEU A 131 -1.35 -15.87 -20.79
CA LEU A 131 -1.68 -14.51 -20.38
C LEU A 131 -0.54 -13.52 -20.61
N ARG A 132 0.70 -13.90 -20.28
CA ARG A 132 1.88 -13.03 -20.47
C ARG A 132 2.20 -12.76 -21.94
N PRO A 133 2.25 -13.76 -22.84
CA PRO A 133 2.41 -13.50 -24.27
C PRO A 133 1.32 -12.58 -24.81
N LYS A 134 0.06 -12.80 -24.42
CA LYS A 134 -1.06 -11.92 -24.78
C LYS A 134 -0.86 -10.50 -24.26
N LEU A 135 -0.51 -10.34 -22.98
CA LEU A 135 -0.23 -9.03 -22.38
C LEU A 135 0.88 -8.28 -23.12
N MET A 136 1.96 -8.96 -23.52
CA MET A 136 3.05 -8.34 -24.28
C MET A 136 2.60 -7.91 -25.68
N ALA A 137 1.83 -8.74 -26.38
CA ALA A 137 1.26 -8.40 -27.69
C ALA A 137 0.26 -7.24 -27.59
N ASP A 138 -0.58 -7.22 -26.56
CA ASP A 138 -1.51 -6.12 -26.28
C ASP A 138 -0.76 -4.82 -25.93
N GLN A 139 0.36 -4.90 -25.19
CA GLN A 139 1.20 -3.73 -24.88
C GLN A 139 1.85 -3.16 -26.14
N GLU A 140 2.33 -4.01 -27.05
CA GLU A 140 2.88 -3.57 -28.33
C GLU A 140 1.80 -2.88 -29.19
N LYS A 141 0.60 -3.44 -29.21
CA LYS A 141 -0.52 -2.95 -30.03
C LYS A 141 -1.19 -1.69 -29.47
N TYR A 142 -1.38 -1.62 -28.15
CA TYR A 142 -2.21 -0.61 -27.49
C TYR A 142 -1.47 0.25 -26.46
N GLY A 143 -0.23 -0.08 -26.07
CA GLY A 143 0.46 0.62 -24.98
C GLY A 143 0.62 2.12 -25.22
N ARG A 144 0.88 2.52 -26.47
CA ARG A 144 0.97 3.95 -26.84
C ARG A 144 -0.34 4.72 -26.60
N THR A 145 -1.48 4.02 -26.60
CA THR A 145 -2.78 4.62 -26.26
C THR A 145 -2.82 5.09 -24.81
N PHE A 146 -2.03 4.51 -23.91
CA PHE A 146 -2.06 4.79 -22.48
C PHE A 146 -0.82 5.54 -21.97
N LEU A 147 0.05 6.03 -22.87
CA LEU A 147 1.34 6.63 -22.50
C LEU A 147 1.23 7.78 -21.48
N LEU A 148 0.20 8.63 -21.56
CA LEU A 148 0.03 9.72 -20.59
C LEU A 148 -0.36 9.21 -19.19
N ALA A 149 -1.17 8.15 -19.13
CA ALA A 149 -1.52 7.49 -17.87
C ALA A 149 -0.29 6.82 -17.24
N GLU A 150 0.50 6.11 -18.05
CA GLU A 150 1.77 5.51 -17.64
C GLU A 150 2.75 6.59 -17.15
N ALA A 151 2.96 7.66 -17.92
CA ALA A 151 3.85 8.76 -17.54
C ALA A 151 3.43 9.45 -16.23
N TRP A 152 2.12 9.58 -15.98
CA TRP A 152 1.62 10.10 -14.70
C TRP A 152 1.92 9.14 -13.55
N SER A 153 1.67 7.85 -13.74
CA SER A 153 1.97 6.82 -12.75
C SER A 153 3.46 6.80 -12.41
N GLU A 154 4.33 6.86 -13.41
CA GLU A 154 5.79 6.96 -13.24
C GLU A 154 6.19 8.22 -12.46
N ALA A 155 5.57 9.37 -12.75
CA ALA A 155 5.84 10.60 -12.00
C ALA A 155 5.47 10.46 -10.51
N MET A 156 4.40 9.74 -10.19
CA MET A 156 4.00 9.46 -8.80
C MET A 156 4.90 8.43 -8.11
N ALA A 157 5.41 7.45 -8.86
CA ALA A 157 6.34 6.44 -8.35
C ALA A 157 7.75 6.99 -8.09
N ALA A 158 8.12 8.12 -8.72
CA ALA A 158 9.48 8.64 -8.73
C ALA A 158 10.05 8.98 -7.34
N VAL A 159 9.21 9.27 -6.35
CA VAL A 159 9.64 9.60 -4.98
C VAL A 159 9.40 8.41 -4.06
N VAL A 160 10.47 7.71 -3.70
CA VAL A 160 10.43 6.55 -2.81
C VAL A 160 11.26 6.82 -1.54
N PRO A 161 10.73 6.55 -0.35
CA PRO A 161 11.51 6.60 0.88
C PRO A 161 12.71 5.62 0.84
N PRO A 162 13.80 5.89 1.58
CA PRO A 162 14.93 4.99 1.64
C PRO A 162 14.52 3.61 2.16
N ARG A 163 15.15 2.57 1.60
CA ARG A 163 14.96 1.19 2.07
C ARG A 163 15.49 1.02 3.48
N ILE A 164 14.86 0.14 4.24
CA ILE A 164 15.33 -0.25 5.57
C ILE A 164 16.30 -1.41 5.40
N THR A 165 17.60 -1.12 5.48
CA THR A 165 18.66 -2.11 5.28
C THR A 165 19.20 -2.70 6.57
N GLU A 166 18.87 -2.11 7.72
CA GLU A 166 19.29 -2.57 9.04
C GLU A 166 18.19 -3.40 9.72
N PRO A 167 18.57 -4.33 10.62
CA PRO A 167 17.61 -5.17 11.31
C PRO A 167 16.74 -4.34 12.28
N PRO A 168 15.52 -4.81 12.63
CA PRO A 168 14.55 -4.08 13.46
C PRO A 168 15.11 -3.52 14.77
N GLU A 169 16.03 -4.24 15.41
CA GLU A 169 16.68 -3.87 16.68
C GLU A 169 17.53 -2.60 16.56
N LYS A 170 17.91 -2.24 15.33
CA LYS A 170 18.57 -0.98 15.00
C LYS A 170 17.61 -0.05 14.27
N ALA A 171 17.11 -0.47 13.11
CA ALA A 171 16.37 0.39 12.20
C ALA A 171 15.12 1.01 12.83
N ASP A 172 14.43 0.30 13.73
CA ASP A 172 13.17 0.77 14.29
C ASP A 172 13.37 1.75 15.44
N PHE A 173 14.57 1.80 16.03
CA PHE A 173 14.84 2.59 17.22
C PHE A 173 15.37 3.99 16.91
N PRO A 174 15.17 4.95 17.83
CA PRO A 174 15.64 6.31 17.63
C PRO A 174 17.05 6.51 18.15
N TYR A 175 17.98 6.72 17.22
CA TYR A 175 19.34 7.13 17.56
C TYR A 175 19.51 8.64 17.61
N VAL A 176 20.38 9.10 18.50
CA VAL A 176 20.79 10.51 18.62
C VAL A 176 21.95 10.80 17.67
N GLY A 177 21.89 11.93 16.96
CA GLY A 177 22.97 12.44 16.08
C GLY A 177 22.58 12.47 14.61
N TRP A 178 22.45 13.67 14.04
CA TRP A 178 22.37 13.85 12.58
C TRP A 178 23.80 13.86 12.02
N GLY A 179 24.23 12.75 11.42
CA GLY A 179 25.55 12.61 10.82
C GLY A 179 26.66 12.37 11.84
N ARG A 180 27.36 11.24 11.69
CA ARG A 180 28.46 10.69 12.51
C ARG A 180 28.00 10.00 13.81
N GLY A 181 28.06 8.67 13.79
CA GLY A 181 28.01 7.80 14.99
C GLY A 181 26.65 7.77 15.68
N GLN A 182 25.75 6.90 15.19
CA GLN A 182 24.51 6.56 15.89
C GLN A 182 24.83 5.69 17.13
N GLU A 183 25.36 6.28 18.19
CA GLU A 183 25.87 5.48 19.32
C GLU A 183 24.93 5.44 20.53
N LYS A 184 23.95 6.35 20.59
CA LYS A 184 23.05 6.44 21.76
C LYS A 184 21.58 6.49 21.39
N LEU A 185 20.80 5.60 21.99
CA LEU A 185 19.34 5.62 21.91
C LEU A 185 18.78 6.87 22.60
N ARG A 186 17.77 7.46 21.96
CA ARG A 186 16.99 8.54 22.54
C ARG A 186 16.12 7.99 23.65
N ARG A 187 16.13 8.66 24.81
CA ARG A 187 15.25 8.29 25.93
C ARG A 187 13.78 8.56 25.54
N PRO A 188 12.87 7.58 25.75
CA PRO A 188 11.44 7.78 25.53
C PRO A 188 10.91 8.99 26.30
N TYR A 189 10.18 9.86 25.60
CA TYR A 189 9.48 10.98 26.21
C TYR A 189 8.33 10.46 27.08
N LYS A 190 8.18 10.98 28.30
CA LYS A 190 7.12 10.53 29.22
C LYS A 190 5.75 10.97 28.73
N LEU A 191 5.04 10.07 28.07
CA LEU A 191 3.66 10.26 27.63
C LEU A 191 2.67 10.20 28.80
N LYS A 192 1.55 10.94 28.70
CA LYS A 192 0.59 11.09 29.81
C LYS A 192 -0.24 9.82 30.08
N SER A 193 -0.71 9.16 29.03
CA SER A 193 -1.56 7.95 29.11
C SER A 193 -1.77 7.37 27.70
N PRO A 194 -1.98 6.05 27.52
CA PRO A 194 -2.25 5.44 26.22
C PRO A 194 -3.40 6.11 25.44
N ALA A 195 -4.50 6.46 26.12
CA ALA A 195 -5.65 7.12 25.48
C ALA A 195 -5.31 8.51 24.90
N LYS A 196 -4.56 9.34 25.65
CA LYS A 196 -4.09 10.65 25.17
C LYS A 196 -3.07 10.50 24.04
N THR A 197 -2.18 9.51 24.14
CA THR A 197 -1.21 9.20 23.09
C THR A 197 -1.90 8.77 21.80
N SER A 198 -2.87 7.86 21.87
CA SER A 198 -3.66 7.42 20.72
C SER A 198 -4.32 8.59 19.99
N ARG A 199 -4.94 9.53 20.75
CA ARG A 199 -5.52 10.76 20.17
C ARG A 199 -4.46 11.65 19.52
N LEU A 200 -3.29 11.81 20.14
CA LEU A 200 -2.18 12.59 19.57
C LEU A 200 -1.70 11.96 18.25
N ILE A 201 -1.43 10.65 18.25
CA ILE A 201 -0.93 9.93 17.07
C ILE A 201 -1.94 10.01 15.92
N LYS A 202 -3.24 9.82 16.19
CA LYS A 202 -4.29 10.00 15.18
C LYS A 202 -4.29 11.42 14.61
N LYS A 203 -4.24 12.43 15.49
CA LYS A 203 -4.16 13.83 15.04
C LYS A 203 -2.93 14.06 14.16
N ILE A 204 -1.75 13.65 14.59
CA ILE A 204 -0.51 13.79 13.81
C ILE A 204 -0.62 13.06 12.46
N ALA A 205 -1.15 11.84 12.42
CA ALA A 205 -1.32 11.11 11.17
C ALA A 205 -2.24 11.85 10.19
N HIS A 206 -3.33 12.46 10.66
CA HIS A 206 -4.20 13.30 9.83
C HIS A 206 -3.49 14.58 9.35
N GLU A 207 -2.74 15.27 10.21
CA GLU A 207 -1.93 16.45 9.83
C GLU A 207 -0.84 16.10 8.79
N LEU A 208 -0.36 14.85 8.80
CA LEU A 208 0.59 14.34 7.81
C LEU A 208 -0.08 13.99 6.46
N GLY A 209 -1.42 14.01 6.39
CA GLY A 209 -2.21 13.79 5.17
C GLY A 209 -3.01 12.49 5.15
N ALA A 210 -3.08 11.72 6.26
CA ALA A 210 -3.90 10.52 6.31
C ALA A 210 -5.39 10.88 6.34
N THR A 211 -6.18 10.20 5.51
CA THR A 211 -7.63 10.29 5.58
C THR A 211 -8.20 9.32 6.61
N LEU A 212 -7.74 8.07 6.58
CA LEU A 212 -8.14 7.06 7.55
C LEU A 212 -7.01 6.82 8.54
N VAL A 213 -7.32 6.75 9.83
CA VAL A 213 -6.36 6.33 10.86
C VAL A 213 -6.99 5.34 11.84
N GLY A 214 -6.38 4.17 11.94
CA GLY A 214 -6.77 3.11 12.86
C GLY A 214 -5.58 2.71 13.74
N ILE A 215 -5.85 2.24 14.97
CA ILE A 215 -4.82 1.70 15.85
C ILE A 215 -5.36 0.42 16.48
N ALA A 216 -4.60 -0.67 16.37
CA ALA A 216 -4.88 -1.94 17.02
C ALA A 216 -3.62 -2.48 17.70
N ARG A 217 -3.80 -3.43 18.61
CA ARG A 217 -2.71 -4.33 18.98
C ARG A 217 -2.37 -5.19 17.77
N LEU A 218 -1.07 -5.37 17.48
CA LEU A 218 -0.66 -6.23 16.38
C LEU A 218 -0.97 -7.69 16.75
N ASN A 219 -1.84 -8.34 15.97
CA ASN A 219 -1.98 -9.79 16.03
C ASN A 219 -0.79 -10.43 15.28
N PRO A 220 0.05 -11.24 15.96
CA PRO A 220 1.21 -11.87 15.34
C PRO A 220 0.87 -12.79 14.15
N ASP A 221 -0.37 -13.30 14.08
CA ASP A 221 -0.82 -14.16 12.97
C ASP A 221 -0.88 -13.40 11.63
N TRP A 222 -0.96 -12.06 11.67
CA TRP A 222 -0.96 -11.21 10.48
C TRP A 222 0.44 -10.88 9.98
N VAL A 223 1.48 -11.24 10.72
CA VAL A 223 2.86 -11.06 10.31
C VAL A 223 3.27 -12.24 9.43
N PHE A 224 4.05 -12.00 8.38
CA PHE A 224 4.52 -13.08 7.52
C PHE A 224 5.48 -14.02 8.26
N GLN A 225 5.54 -15.28 7.82
CA GLN A 225 6.45 -16.28 8.38
C GLN A 225 7.91 -15.97 8.05
N TYR A 226 8.17 -15.35 6.90
CA TYR A 226 9.49 -14.91 6.44
C TYR A 226 9.46 -13.40 6.13
N PRO A 227 10.57 -12.67 6.27
CA PRO A 227 10.60 -11.26 5.90
C PRO A 227 10.57 -11.09 4.38
N ILE A 228 9.99 -9.98 3.91
CA ILE A 228 10.13 -9.60 2.50
C ILE A 228 11.57 -9.13 2.23
N PRO A 229 12.20 -9.47 1.08
CA PRO A 229 13.55 -9.02 0.78
C PRO A 229 13.72 -7.49 0.86
N GLY A 230 14.87 -7.04 1.38
CA GLY A 230 15.18 -5.60 1.48
C GLY A 230 14.63 -4.91 2.72
N ARG A 231 14.39 -5.69 3.78
CA ARG A 231 13.85 -5.24 5.08
C ARG A 231 14.88 -5.29 6.22
N GLY A 232 16.16 -5.49 5.89
CA GLY A 232 17.23 -5.61 6.88
C GLY A 232 17.25 -6.94 7.64
N LEU A 233 16.57 -7.95 7.09
CA LEU A 233 16.48 -9.31 7.61
C LEU A 233 16.78 -10.31 6.48
N ASP A 234 17.21 -11.51 6.85
CA ASP A 234 17.48 -12.59 5.90
C ASP A 234 16.15 -13.22 5.41
N PRO A 235 15.79 -13.11 4.11
CA PRO A 235 14.56 -13.68 3.57
C PRO A 235 14.53 -15.22 3.57
N ASN A 236 15.65 -15.87 3.86
CA ASN A 236 15.73 -17.33 3.96
C ASN A 236 15.52 -17.85 5.39
N GLN A 237 15.43 -16.97 6.38
CA GLN A 237 15.21 -17.33 7.78
C GLN A 237 13.81 -16.94 8.24
N PRO A 238 13.15 -17.77 9.08
CA PRO A 238 11.87 -17.41 9.66
C PRO A 238 11.95 -16.06 10.38
N LEU A 239 10.95 -15.21 10.16
CA LEU A 239 10.82 -13.93 10.82
C LEU A 239 10.44 -14.15 12.28
N GLU A 240 11.36 -13.89 13.20
CA GLU A 240 11.01 -13.65 14.60
C GLU A 240 10.37 -12.26 14.71
N ILE A 241 9.16 -12.20 15.26
CA ILE A 241 8.42 -10.94 15.38
C ILE A 241 9.11 -10.10 16.45
N PRO A 242 9.63 -8.90 16.12
CA PRO A 242 10.30 -8.07 17.12
C PRO A 242 9.36 -7.72 18.27
N SER A 243 9.84 -7.84 19.51
CA SER A 243 9.02 -7.65 20.71
C SER A 243 8.43 -6.24 20.83
N HIS A 244 9.06 -5.25 20.18
CA HIS A 244 8.58 -3.87 20.12
C HIS A 244 7.56 -3.61 19.00
N TRP A 245 7.11 -4.62 18.26
CA TRP A 245 5.95 -4.50 17.36
C TRP A 245 4.66 -4.86 18.10
N GLU A 246 4.31 -4.07 19.11
CA GLU A 246 3.12 -4.33 19.94
C GLU A 246 1.83 -3.78 19.32
N TYR A 247 1.89 -2.59 18.72
CA TYR A 247 0.77 -1.90 18.12
C TYR A 247 0.98 -1.70 16.62
N ALA A 248 -0.12 -1.71 15.88
CA ALA A 248 -0.16 -1.39 14.46
C ALA A 248 -1.01 -0.12 14.26
N ILE A 249 -0.38 0.94 13.76
CA ILE A 249 -1.05 2.18 13.36
C ILE A 249 -1.29 2.11 11.85
N VAL A 250 -2.54 2.02 11.43
CA VAL A 250 -2.92 2.02 10.02
C VAL A 250 -3.20 3.44 9.57
N VAL A 251 -2.64 3.84 8.44
CA VAL A 251 -2.99 5.07 7.73
C VAL A 251 -3.54 4.73 6.34
N GLY A 252 -4.59 5.42 5.90
CA GLY A 252 -5.21 5.22 4.59
C GLY A 252 -5.29 6.51 3.80
N THR A 253 -4.95 6.43 2.51
CA THR A 253 -5.01 7.54 1.55
C THR A 253 -5.99 7.20 0.42
N PRO A 254 -6.95 8.07 0.11
CA PRO A 254 -7.90 7.88 -1.00
C PRO A 254 -7.20 7.80 -2.35
N MET A 255 -7.81 7.05 -3.27
CA MET A 255 -7.61 7.26 -4.70
C MET A 255 -8.64 8.28 -5.21
N SER A 256 -8.42 8.84 -6.39
CA SER A 256 -9.40 9.72 -7.03
C SER A 256 -10.58 8.89 -7.55
N TRP A 257 -11.80 9.29 -7.24
CA TRP A 257 -13.03 8.61 -7.68
C TRP A 257 -13.30 8.77 -9.18
N ASP A 258 -12.87 9.89 -9.73
CA ASP A 258 -13.11 10.28 -11.11
C ASP A 258 -12.38 9.36 -12.12
N PRO A 259 -11.05 9.13 -12.00
CA PRO A 259 -10.34 8.08 -12.73
C PRO A 259 -10.80 6.66 -12.40
N MET A 260 -11.45 6.44 -11.25
CA MET A 260 -11.88 5.08 -10.88
C MET A 260 -12.81 4.48 -11.94
N TYR A 261 -13.67 5.30 -12.56
CA TYR A 261 -14.55 4.90 -13.65
C TYR A 261 -13.83 4.58 -14.95
N ALA A 262 -12.55 4.94 -15.07
CA ALA A 262 -11.70 4.66 -16.22
C ALA A 262 -10.88 3.37 -16.04
N ASN A 263 -11.00 2.67 -14.91
CA ASN A 263 -10.31 1.39 -14.71
C ASN A 263 -10.78 0.34 -15.73
N PRO A 264 -9.90 -0.58 -16.16
CA PRO A 264 -8.49 -0.72 -15.74
C PRO A 264 -7.51 0.19 -16.52
N ASN A 265 -8.00 1.04 -17.43
CA ASN A 265 -7.16 1.81 -18.36
C ASN A 265 -6.42 2.99 -17.70
N TYR A 266 -7.02 3.61 -16.69
CA TYR A 266 -6.38 4.66 -15.89
C TYR A 266 -6.87 4.60 -14.45
N GLY A 267 -5.94 4.70 -13.49
CA GLY A 267 -6.25 4.74 -12.07
C GLY A 267 -5.14 5.44 -11.30
N THR A 268 -5.46 5.99 -10.14
CA THR A 268 -4.53 6.79 -9.31
C THR A 268 -4.00 5.98 -8.13
N SER A 269 -3.70 4.70 -8.36
CA SER A 269 -3.19 3.83 -7.31
C SER A 269 -1.82 4.29 -6.81
N GLU A 270 -0.96 4.73 -7.73
CA GLU A 270 0.38 5.21 -7.38
C GLU A 270 0.37 6.57 -6.68
N ASP A 271 -0.59 7.45 -7.00
CA ASP A 271 -0.85 8.67 -6.21
C ASP A 271 -1.09 8.31 -4.73
N ALA A 272 -2.00 7.38 -4.45
CA ALA A 272 -2.32 6.98 -3.09
C ALA A 272 -1.19 6.19 -2.41
N TYR A 273 -0.47 5.35 -3.17
CA TYR A 273 0.68 4.61 -2.66
C TYR A 273 1.83 5.53 -2.24
N SER A 274 2.22 6.47 -3.11
CA SER A 274 3.30 7.43 -2.82
C SER A 274 3.00 8.27 -1.57
N ILE A 275 1.77 8.78 -1.45
CA ILE A 275 1.32 9.54 -0.29
C ILE A 275 1.31 8.66 0.98
N SER A 276 0.73 7.46 0.94
CA SER A 276 0.71 6.54 2.09
C SER A 276 2.12 6.16 2.55
N ARG A 277 3.07 5.97 1.63
CA ARG A 277 4.50 5.77 1.97
C ARG A 277 5.06 6.96 2.72
N ILE A 278 4.86 8.18 2.21
CA ILE A 278 5.37 9.41 2.82
C ILE A 278 4.79 9.60 4.23
N ILE A 279 3.48 9.40 4.40
CA ILE A 279 2.81 9.51 5.70
C ILE A 279 3.41 8.52 6.70
N ALA A 280 3.52 7.23 6.32
CA ALA A 280 4.02 6.20 7.22
C ALA A 280 5.47 6.47 7.66
N TYR A 281 6.35 6.90 6.75
CA TYR A 281 7.73 7.25 7.09
C TYR A 281 7.83 8.51 7.96
N ARG A 282 7.03 9.55 7.68
CA ARG A 282 6.98 10.75 8.53
C ARG A 282 6.46 10.43 9.93
N LEU A 283 5.42 9.59 10.03
CA LEU A 283 4.87 9.15 11.30
C LEU A 283 5.86 8.29 12.09
N ALA A 284 6.54 7.34 11.43
CA ALA A 284 7.59 6.55 12.07
C ALA A 284 8.74 7.43 12.55
N ALA A 285 9.17 8.42 11.76
CA ALA A 285 10.19 9.38 12.18
C ALA A 285 9.74 10.23 13.39
N PHE A 286 8.48 10.66 13.42
CA PHE A 286 7.90 11.37 14.56
C PHE A 286 7.92 10.51 15.84
N ILE A 287 7.47 9.26 15.75
CA ILE A 287 7.45 8.32 16.89
C ILE A 287 8.87 8.03 17.39
N LYS A 288 9.82 7.78 16.47
CA LYS A 288 11.24 7.68 16.78
C LYS A 288 11.74 8.95 17.46
N TYR A 289 11.40 10.13 16.96
CA TYR A 289 11.82 11.37 17.59
C TYR A 289 11.25 11.53 19.01
N LEU A 290 10.13 10.89 19.35
CA LEU A 290 9.63 10.83 20.73
C LEU A 290 10.36 9.79 21.60
N GLY A 291 11.29 9.02 21.04
CA GLY A 291 12.08 8.01 21.74
C GLY A 291 11.47 6.61 21.74
N TYR A 292 10.48 6.34 20.87
CA TYR A 292 9.80 5.05 20.75
C TYR A 292 10.21 4.31 19.48
N ALA A 293 10.11 2.97 19.47
CA ALA A 293 10.43 2.19 18.29
C ALA A 293 9.31 2.33 17.25
N ALA A 294 9.65 2.46 15.96
CA ALA A 294 8.64 2.51 14.91
C ALA A 294 9.15 1.96 13.58
N ARG A 295 8.33 1.17 12.89
CA ARG A 295 8.68 0.62 11.59
C ARG A 295 7.56 0.84 10.57
N PRO A 296 7.84 1.53 9.45
CA PRO A 296 6.86 1.66 8.38
C PRO A 296 6.78 0.38 7.53
N HIS A 297 5.55 -0.02 7.22
CA HIS A 297 5.17 -1.08 6.31
C HIS A 297 4.28 -0.48 5.22
N THR A 298 4.78 -0.43 3.99
CA THR A 298 4.23 0.43 2.95
C THR A 298 4.13 -0.26 1.59
N PRO A 299 3.19 0.18 0.74
CA PRO A 299 2.94 -0.42 -0.57
C PRO A 299 4.13 -0.50 -1.50
N GLY A 300 4.14 -1.54 -2.34
CA GLY A 300 5.10 -1.76 -3.43
C GLY A 300 6.31 -2.59 -3.02
N TYR A 301 6.94 -2.29 -1.87
CA TYR A 301 8.29 -2.81 -1.59
C TYR A 301 8.56 -3.22 -0.15
N SER A 302 7.63 -2.97 0.79
CA SER A 302 7.98 -2.92 2.22
C SER A 302 6.89 -3.44 3.15
N TYR A 303 6.49 -4.72 3.07
CA TYR A 303 5.55 -5.31 4.02
C TYR A 303 6.15 -6.54 4.69
N ASP A 304 6.17 -6.61 6.02
CA ASP A 304 6.42 -7.88 6.73
C ASP A 304 5.11 -8.47 7.28
N LEU A 305 3.96 -7.94 6.84
CA LEU A 305 2.64 -8.24 7.40
C LEU A 305 1.50 -8.07 6.37
N MET A 306 0.36 -8.67 6.67
CA MET A 306 -0.88 -8.56 5.92
C MET A 306 -1.68 -7.33 6.35
N VAL A 307 -1.77 -6.34 5.46
CA VAL A 307 -2.48 -5.09 5.76
C VAL A 307 -4.00 -5.28 5.95
N PRO A 308 -4.74 -5.99 5.08
CA PRO A 308 -6.20 -6.10 5.20
C PRO A 308 -6.72 -6.54 6.58
N PRO A 309 -6.27 -7.65 7.20
CA PRO A 309 -6.77 -8.05 8.51
C PRO A 309 -6.41 -7.05 9.62
N ILE A 310 -5.26 -6.37 9.53
CA ILE A 310 -4.88 -5.32 10.47
C ILE A 310 -5.81 -4.10 10.38
N MET A 311 -6.29 -3.76 9.17
CA MET A 311 -7.28 -2.68 9.01
C MET A 311 -8.61 -3.00 9.70
N ILE A 312 -9.03 -4.27 9.63
CA ILE A 312 -10.24 -4.78 10.28
C ILE A 312 -10.05 -4.75 11.81
N ASP A 313 -8.91 -5.23 12.31
CA ASP A 313 -8.58 -5.17 13.74
C ASP A 313 -8.53 -3.73 14.27
N ALA A 314 -8.05 -2.80 13.45
CA ALA A 314 -8.02 -1.37 13.74
C ALA A 314 -9.40 -0.67 13.61
N GLY A 315 -10.44 -1.43 13.25
CA GLY A 315 -11.82 -0.95 13.12
C GLY A 315 -12.02 0.05 11.98
N LEU A 316 -11.25 -0.07 10.89
CA LEU A 316 -11.39 0.82 9.73
C LEU A 316 -12.49 0.37 8.76
N GLY A 317 -12.82 -0.92 8.73
CA GLY A 317 -13.78 -1.48 7.78
C GLY A 317 -13.87 -2.99 7.86
N GLU A 318 -14.50 -3.58 6.84
CA GLU A 318 -14.77 -5.01 6.74
C GLU A 318 -14.19 -5.61 5.46
N GLN A 319 -13.84 -6.91 5.49
CA GLN A 319 -13.41 -7.61 4.28
C GLN A 319 -14.60 -7.81 3.35
N ALA A 320 -14.45 -7.39 2.10
CA ALA A 320 -15.44 -7.62 1.06
C ALA A 320 -15.21 -8.92 0.30
N ARG A 321 -16.20 -9.34 -0.50
CA ARG A 321 -16.09 -10.47 -1.45
C ARG A 321 -14.89 -10.34 -2.40
N SER A 322 -14.47 -9.11 -2.71
CA SER A 322 -13.28 -8.82 -3.53
C SER A 322 -11.95 -8.98 -2.76
N SER A 323 -11.97 -9.49 -1.53
CA SER A 323 -10.81 -9.70 -0.66
C SER A 323 -10.03 -8.44 -0.28
N ILE A 324 -10.62 -7.27 -0.49
CA ILE A 324 -10.13 -5.96 -0.04
C ILE A 324 -11.03 -5.41 1.05
N VAL A 325 -10.52 -4.49 1.86
CA VAL A 325 -11.29 -3.86 2.93
C VAL A 325 -12.14 -2.73 2.36
N ILE A 326 -13.42 -2.70 2.72
CA ILE A 326 -14.34 -1.61 2.45
C ILE A 326 -14.51 -0.80 3.73
N THR A 327 -14.28 0.51 3.62
CA THR A 327 -14.50 1.48 4.69
C THR A 327 -15.79 2.25 4.46
N PRO A 328 -16.51 2.71 5.51
CA PRO A 328 -17.67 3.58 5.34
C PRO A 328 -17.37 4.86 4.58
N GLU A 329 -16.18 5.45 4.80
CA GLU A 329 -15.81 6.74 4.23
C GLU A 329 -15.40 6.65 2.75
N LEU A 330 -14.56 5.67 2.40
CA LEU A 330 -13.90 5.60 1.09
C LEU A 330 -14.32 4.39 0.25
N GLY A 331 -15.24 3.56 0.76
CA GLY A 331 -15.44 2.23 0.19
C GLY A 331 -14.11 1.47 0.13
N PRO A 332 -13.80 0.76 -0.97
CA PRO A 332 -12.49 0.18 -1.22
C PRO A 332 -11.49 1.12 -1.90
N ASN A 333 -11.86 2.37 -2.19
CA ASN A 333 -11.12 3.26 -3.09
C ASN A 333 -9.96 4.02 -2.40
N PHE A 334 -9.05 3.28 -1.76
CA PHE A 334 -7.94 3.84 -0.99
C PHE A 334 -6.76 2.88 -0.92
N ARG A 335 -5.58 3.38 -0.50
CA ARG A 335 -4.39 2.57 -0.25
C ARG A 335 -3.87 2.79 1.16
N ALA A 336 -3.53 1.71 1.86
CA ALA A 336 -3.11 1.74 3.25
C ALA A 336 -1.62 1.43 3.46
N ALA A 337 -1.07 2.00 4.53
CA ALA A 337 0.21 1.66 5.10
C ALA A 337 0.05 1.41 6.61
N VAL A 338 0.98 0.68 7.20
CA VAL A 338 0.99 0.34 8.62
C VAL A 338 2.30 0.81 9.24
N VAL A 339 2.27 1.34 10.45
CA VAL A 339 3.45 1.59 11.27
C VAL A 339 3.36 0.72 12.52
N THR A 340 4.29 -0.22 12.70
CA THR A 340 4.38 -0.98 13.95
C THR A 340 5.18 -0.21 14.98
N THR A 341 4.78 -0.28 16.25
CA THR A 341 5.41 0.46 17.37
C THR A 341 5.12 -0.24 18.70
N ASN A 342 5.72 0.24 19.79
CA ASN A 342 5.60 -0.31 21.14
C ASN A 342 4.66 0.48 22.06
#